data_AF-A0A349CHZ8-F1
#
_entry.id   AF-A0A349CHZ8-F1
#
_cell.length_a   1.000
_cell.length_b   1.000
_cell.length_c   1.000
_cell.angle_alpha   90.00
_cell.angle_beta   90.00
_cell.angle_gamma   90.00
#
_symmetry.space_group_name_H-M   'P 1'
#
loop_
_entity.id
_entity.type
_entity.pdbx_description
1 polymer ?
#
loop_
_entity_poly.entity_id
_entity_poly.type
_entity_poly.pdbx_seq_one_letter_code
_entity_poly.pdbx_strand_id
1 'polypeptide(L)' 'METMRCAEHPDVETGLRCGKCDKPICPKCMVETP' A
#
# COMPACT_ATOMS: atom_id res chain seq x y z
N MET A 1 17.03 -5.29 3.90
CA MET A 1 15.73 -5.46 3.21
C MET A 1 14.79 -4.47 3.85
N GLU A 2 14.39 -3.42 3.13
CA GLU A 2 13.46 -2.42 3.63
C GLU A 2 12.07 -2.77 3.09
N THR A 3 11.26 -3.43 3.92
CA THR A 3 9.87 -3.74 3.59
C THR A 3 9.04 -2.50 3.87
N MET A 4 8.53 -1.85 2.82
CA MET A 4 7.62 -0.73 2.98
C MET A 4 6.27 -1.27 3.48
N ARG A 5 5.56 -0.50 4.31
CA ARG A 5 4.25 -0.89 4.84
C ARG A 5 3.20 0.04 4.30
N CYS A 6 2.00 -0.49 4.08
CA CYS A 6 0.91 0.32 3.57
C CYS A 6 0.53 1.40 4.59
N ALA A 7 0.29 2.61 4.10
CA ALA A 7 -0.10 3.75 4.94
C ALA A 7 -1.44 3.52 5.67
N GLU A 8 -2.38 2.79 5.05
CA GLU A 8 -3.67 2.41 5.66
C GLU A 8 -3.60 1.07 6.40
N HIS A 9 -2.69 0.18 5.99
CA HIS A 9 -2.56 -1.16 6.54
C HIS A 9 -1.12 -1.38 7.06
N PRO A 10 -0.81 -0.95 8.30
CA PRO A 10 0.54 -1.08 8.86
C PRO A 10 0.95 -2.55 9.06
N ASP A 11 -0.01 -3.46 9.20
CA ASP A 11 0.22 -4.90 9.26
C ASP A 11 0.52 -5.54 7.90
N VAL A 12 0.38 -4.79 6.80
CA VAL A 12 0.62 -5.30 5.46
C VAL A 12 1.88 -4.67 4.88
N GLU A 13 2.89 -5.52 4.70
CA GLU A 13 4.07 -5.18 3.93
C GLU A 13 3.69 -5.08 2.45
N THR A 14 4.13 -4.01 1.80
CA THR A 14 3.82 -3.71 0.41
C THR A 14 5.04 -3.14 -0.30
N GLY A 15 5.27 -3.60 -1.52
CA GLY A 15 6.23 -2.97 -2.44
C GLY A 15 5.57 -1.96 -3.39
N LEU A 16 4.25 -1.75 -3.28
CA LEU A 16 3.49 -0.91 -4.18
C LEU A 16 3.37 0.51 -3.62
N ARG A 17 3.55 1.49 -4.50
CA ARG A 17 3.28 2.90 -4.21
C ARG A 17 2.23 3.41 -5.19
N CYS A 18 1.34 4.26 -4.70
CA CYS A 18 0.34 4.90 -5.54
C CYS A 18 1.03 5.89 -6.47
N GLY A 19 1.00 5.68 -7.79
CA GLY A 19 1.64 6.60 -8.75
C GLY A 19 1.02 8.01 -8.81
N LYS A 20 -0.12 8.24 -8.13
CA LYS A 20 -0.79 9.54 -8.04
C LYS A 20 -0.42 10.31 -6.77
N CYS A 21 -0.14 9.58 -5.69
CA CYS A 21 0.05 10.17 -4.35
C CYS A 21 1.42 9.82 -3.75
N ASP A 22 2.24 9.04 -4.44
CA ASP A 22 3.56 8.48 -4.07
C ASP A 22 3.62 7.77 -2.70
N LYS A 23 2.47 7.51 -2.09
CA LYS A 23 2.34 6.83 -0.80
C LYS A 23 2.38 5.31 -0.96
N PRO A 24 2.97 4.57 -0.01
CA PRO A 24 2.91 3.11 -0.01
C PRO A 24 1.47 2.62 0.21
N ILE A 25 0.98 1.81 -0.73
CA ILE A 25 -0.37 1.22 -0.72
C ILE A 25 -0.29 -0.29 -0.85
N CYS A 26 -1.24 -1.05 -0.29
CA CYS A 26 -1.34 -2.49 -0.50
C CYS A 26 -2.37 -2.82 -1.58
N PRO A 27 -2.32 -4.01 -2.19
CA PRO A 27 -3.35 -4.43 -3.13
C PRO A 27 -4.74 -4.44 -2.49
N LYS A 28 -4.87 -4.70 -1.18
CA LYS A 28 -6.13 -4.59 -0.45
C LYS A 28 -6.80 -3.23 -0.65
N CYS A 29 -6.11 -2.12 -0.40
CA CYS A 29 -6.62 -0.76 -0.63
C CYS A 29 -7.17 -0.53 -2.04
N MET A 30 -6.65 -1.24 -3.05
CA MET A 30 -7.16 -1.14 -4.43
C MET A 30 -8.40 -2.00 -4.69
N VAL A 31 -8.63 -3.06 -3.91
CA VAL A 31 -9.79 -3.97 -4.06
C VAL A 31 -11.02 -3.47 -3.29
N GLU A 32 -10.88 -2.52 -2.35
CA GLU A 32 -11.98 -2.04 -1.49
C GLU A 32 -12.96 -1.07 -2.18
N THR A 33 -12.82 -0.84 -3.47
CA THR A 33 -13.88 -0.22 -4.28
C THR A 33 -14.87 -1.29 -4.76
N PRO A 34 -16.10 -1.38 -4.21
CA PRO A 34 -17.20 -2.13 -4.81
C PRO A 34 -17.66 -1.52 -6.15
#